data_AF-A0A2M7H5P2-F1
#
_entry.id   AF-A0A2M7H5P2-F1
#
_cell.length_a   1.000
_cell.length_b   1.000
_cell.length_c   1.000
_cell.angle_alpha   90.00
_cell.angle_beta   90.00
_cell.angle_gamma   90.00
#
_symmetry.space_group_name_H-M   'P 1'
#
loop_
_entity.id
_entity.type
_entity.pdbx_description
1 polymer ?
#
loop_
_entity_poly.entity_id
_entity_poly.type
_entity_poly.pdbx_seq_one_letter_code
_entity_poly.pdbx_strand_id
1 'polypeptide(L)'
;MSSRRKDNYYLALRQIAKVANSDLSTRRIFNSVAKSAAKAVGANGCRISFLDAQKEYLIDVGAHGLSDFYLKKAPLEARKSIPEVLNGEVVYIADATKDERIQHTQIAKAQRISSILAAPITEKGEVSGEIRLYTHDLHQFSEGDKNFLLAAANLSAALLAKDELQRLLGSGYKGLQGQSKLPQLPATSLRPTEFAHPSEEEFARLLDFYQIEWLYEPRSFPLRWENGGIVEMFTPDFYLPEFDLYIELTTLKQGLVTEKHRKVRRLKELYPEANIKLLNKNDFLRLLAKYGYGSLGGAKVPGIDRILFTHNQIQRRVKALARQISRDYEGEKLVLVGVLKGIVCFMTDLMQHLSLPVSVDFMAISYYGEGKSQLVKITKDLDDSITGRHVLMVEDIVDTGMTLNYVLKYLLAHEPASLRVCTLLDKRARRLVDVPLDYVGFEIPDEFIVGYGLDYRGEYRNLPFIGTFHPELAEEG
;
A
#
# COMPACT_ATOMS: atom_id res chain seq x y z
N MET A 1 -41.61 27.23 4.51
CA MET A 1 -41.19 25.91 3.97
C MET A 1 -42.39 24.97 3.99
N SER A 2 -42.67 24.24 2.90
CA SER A 2 -43.74 23.23 2.90
C SER A 2 -43.35 22.02 3.76
N SER A 3 -44.34 21.36 4.38
CA SER A 3 -44.13 20.15 5.23
C SER A 3 -43.24 19.11 4.54
N ARG A 4 -43.50 18.88 3.25
CA ARG A 4 -42.79 17.91 2.41
C ARG A 4 -41.28 18.16 2.28
N ARG A 5 -40.83 19.42 2.32
CA ARG A 5 -39.39 19.75 2.22
C ARG A 5 -38.66 19.47 3.54
N LYS A 6 -39.33 19.73 4.68
CA LYS A 6 -38.79 19.36 6.00
C LYS A 6 -38.66 17.84 6.15
N ASP A 7 -39.64 17.09 5.63
CA ASP A 7 -39.61 15.63 5.63
C ASP A 7 -38.43 15.09 4.79
N ASN A 8 -38.15 15.71 3.63
CA ASN A 8 -36.99 15.35 2.81
C ASN A 8 -35.66 15.61 3.53
N TYR A 9 -35.52 16.73 4.24
CA TYR A 9 -34.31 17.03 5.01
C TYR A 9 -34.11 16.04 6.15
N TYR A 10 -35.18 15.72 6.89
CA TYR A 10 -35.13 14.72 7.95
C TYR A 10 -34.70 13.35 7.40
N LEU A 11 -35.31 12.90 6.29
CA LEU A 11 -34.94 11.64 5.65
C LEU A 11 -33.50 11.63 5.16
N ALA A 12 -33.01 12.75 4.62
CA ALA A 12 -31.63 12.88 4.16
C ALA A 12 -30.64 12.86 5.32
N LEU A 13 -30.89 13.58 6.42
CA LEU A 13 -30.05 13.52 7.62
C LEU A 13 -30.06 12.13 8.24
N ARG A 14 -31.22 11.46 8.28
CA ARG A 14 -31.33 10.06 8.73
C ARG A 14 -30.52 9.12 7.84
N GLN A 15 -30.54 9.33 6.53
CA GLN A 15 -29.74 8.53 5.58
C GLN A 15 -28.24 8.81 5.73
N ILE A 16 -27.84 10.07 5.91
CA ILE A 16 -26.45 10.46 6.18
C ILE A 16 -25.96 9.78 7.47
N ALA A 17 -26.73 9.87 8.56
CA ALA A 17 -26.41 9.22 9.83
C ALA A 17 -26.35 7.68 9.72
N LYS A 18 -27.22 7.08 8.90
CA LYS A 18 -27.20 5.63 8.62
C LYS A 18 -25.95 5.23 7.87
N VAL A 19 -25.60 5.94 6.79
CA VAL A 19 -24.41 5.67 5.98
C VAL A 19 -23.13 5.93 6.78
N ALA A 20 -23.15 6.91 7.66
CA ALA A 20 -22.04 7.20 8.56
C ALA A 20 -21.70 6.05 9.53
N ASN A 21 -22.64 5.12 9.73
CA ASN A 21 -22.47 3.92 10.55
C ASN A 21 -22.36 2.63 9.73
N SER A 22 -22.05 2.73 8.43
CA SER A 22 -21.82 1.57 7.56
C SER A 22 -20.34 1.25 7.40
N ASP A 23 -20.03 0.03 6.94
CA ASP A 23 -18.66 -0.45 6.65
C ASP A 23 -18.13 0.04 5.29
N LEU A 24 -18.71 1.11 4.74
CA LEU A 24 -18.27 1.69 3.47
C LEU A 24 -16.96 2.48 3.66
N SER A 25 -16.14 2.53 2.61
CA SER A 25 -14.96 3.39 2.62
C SER A 25 -15.33 4.87 2.77
N THR A 26 -14.44 5.65 3.38
CA THR A 26 -14.57 7.08 3.64
C THR A 26 -15.06 7.86 2.41
N ARG A 27 -14.48 7.57 1.23
CA ARG A 27 -14.90 8.17 -0.05
C ARG A 27 -16.32 7.78 -0.47
N ARG A 28 -16.74 6.53 -0.26
CA ARG A 28 -18.12 6.09 -0.55
C ARG A 28 -19.14 6.71 0.40
N ILE A 29 -18.76 6.88 1.67
CA ILE A 29 -19.56 7.61 2.66
C ILE A 29 -19.75 9.06 2.20
N PHE A 30 -18.67 9.79 1.92
CA PHE A 30 -18.77 11.19 1.48
C PHE A 30 -19.49 11.36 0.14
N ASN A 31 -19.34 10.44 -0.83
CA ASN A 31 -20.16 10.44 -2.05
C ASN A 31 -21.66 10.27 -1.75
N SER A 32 -22.00 9.43 -0.77
CA SER A 32 -23.39 9.21 -0.34
C SER A 32 -23.96 10.40 0.42
N VAL A 33 -23.13 11.07 1.23
CA VAL A 33 -23.49 12.34 1.89
C VAL A 33 -23.76 13.41 0.83
N ALA A 34 -22.84 13.59 -0.12
CA ALA A 34 -22.99 14.53 -1.22
C ALA A 34 -24.28 14.27 -2.03
N LYS A 35 -24.56 13.00 -2.34
CA LYS A 35 -25.78 12.58 -3.02
C LYS A 35 -27.04 12.89 -2.21
N SER A 36 -27.03 12.63 -0.91
CA SER A 36 -28.19 12.86 -0.04
C SER A 36 -28.45 14.36 0.13
N ALA A 37 -27.40 15.17 0.31
CA ALA A 37 -27.48 16.61 0.41
C ALA A 37 -28.03 17.25 -0.88
N ALA A 38 -27.47 16.88 -2.05
CA ALA A 38 -27.94 17.37 -3.33
C ALA A 38 -29.42 17.05 -3.56
N LYS A 39 -29.83 15.80 -3.36
CA LYS A 39 -31.22 15.37 -3.56
C LYS A 39 -32.21 16.04 -2.62
N ALA A 40 -31.84 16.25 -1.36
CA ALA A 40 -32.72 16.84 -0.36
C ALA A 40 -33.05 18.31 -0.67
N VAL A 41 -32.03 19.05 -1.12
CA VAL A 41 -32.17 20.47 -1.47
C VAL A 41 -32.76 20.66 -2.88
N GLY A 42 -32.57 19.67 -3.77
CA GLY A 42 -32.94 19.76 -5.18
C GLY A 42 -31.81 20.33 -6.05
N ALA A 43 -30.56 20.19 -5.60
CA ALA A 43 -29.38 20.61 -6.34
C ALA A 43 -28.95 19.56 -7.37
N ASN A 44 -28.28 20.01 -8.43
CA ASN A 44 -27.79 19.15 -9.51
C ASN A 44 -26.49 18.44 -9.12
N GLY A 45 -25.68 19.06 -8.26
CA GLY A 45 -24.46 18.46 -7.75
C GLY A 45 -24.12 18.87 -6.33
N CYS A 46 -23.23 18.10 -5.72
CA CYS A 46 -22.62 18.39 -4.43
C CYS A 46 -21.16 17.95 -4.43
N ARG A 47 -20.30 18.71 -3.73
CA ARG A 47 -18.88 18.40 -3.50
C ARG A 47 -18.55 18.60 -2.03
N ILE A 48 -17.71 17.73 -1.49
CA ILE A 48 -17.18 17.77 -0.12
C ILE A 48 -15.68 17.79 -0.25
N SER A 49 -15.05 18.80 0.35
CA SER A 49 -13.61 19.02 0.27
C SER A 49 -13.03 19.34 1.65
N PHE A 50 -11.82 18.87 1.91
CA PHE A 50 -11.06 19.21 3.12
C PHE A 50 -9.82 20.01 2.75
N LEU A 51 -9.38 20.86 3.67
CA LEU A 51 -8.10 21.55 3.56
C LEU A 51 -6.95 20.54 3.59
N ASP A 52 -5.92 20.80 2.80
CA ASP A 52 -4.65 20.09 2.92
C ASP A 52 -3.90 20.48 4.22
N ALA A 53 -2.78 19.81 4.49
CA ALA A 53 -2.01 20.02 5.72
C ALA A 53 -1.50 21.47 5.88
N GLN A 54 -1.27 22.17 4.76
CA GLN A 54 -0.82 23.55 4.72
C GLN A 54 -1.99 24.56 4.75
N LYS A 55 -3.25 24.11 4.71
CA LYS A 55 -4.47 24.93 4.61
C LYS A 55 -4.46 25.87 3.38
N GLU A 56 -3.82 25.45 2.31
CA GLU A 56 -3.69 26.21 1.05
C GLU A 56 -4.71 25.77 0.01
N TYR A 57 -5.02 24.46 -0.06
CA TYR A 57 -5.87 23.89 -1.10
C TYR A 57 -7.03 23.07 -0.53
N LEU A 58 -8.14 23.05 -1.26
CA LEU A 58 -9.29 22.20 -0.99
C LEU A 58 -9.23 20.91 -1.81
N ILE A 59 -9.09 19.78 -1.12
CA ILE A 59 -8.95 18.43 -1.67
C ILE A 59 -10.28 17.69 -1.60
N ASP A 60 -10.68 17.08 -2.71
CA ASP A 60 -11.98 16.43 -2.84
C ASP A 60 -12.00 15.04 -2.23
N VAL A 61 -12.96 14.84 -1.33
CA VAL A 61 -13.17 13.55 -0.65
C VAL A 61 -14.50 12.91 -1.00
N GLY A 62 -15.44 13.68 -1.57
CA GLY A 62 -16.68 13.14 -2.10
C GLY A 62 -17.42 14.10 -3.02
N ALA A 63 -18.14 13.55 -3.99
CA ALA A 63 -18.95 14.31 -4.92
C ALA A 63 -20.16 13.52 -5.43
N HIS A 64 -21.16 14.24 -5.92
CA HIS A 64 -22.30 13.70 -6.62
C HIS A 64 -22.80 14.68 -7.68
N GLY A 65 -23.27 14.16 -8.83
CA GLY A 65 -23.98 14.97 -9.83
C GLY A 65 -23.12 16.00 -10.58
N LEU A 66 -21.78 15.90 -10.45
CA LEU A 66 -20.80 16.69 -11.17
C LEU A 66 -20.07 15.76 -12.15
N SER A 67 -19.71 16.27 -13.33
CA SER A 67 -18.97 15.48 -14.32
C SER A 67 -17.52 15.24 -13.89
N ASP A 68 -16.93 14.15 -14.38
CA ASP A 68 -15.51 13.86 -14.16
C ASP A 68 -14.61 15.00 -14.65
N PHE A 69 -15.00 15.67 -15.74
CA PHE A 69 -14.31 16.85 -16.24
C PHE A 69 -14.32 18.02 -15.25
N TYR A 70 -15.43 18.23 -14.53
CA TYR A 70 -15.51 19.26 -13.49
C TYR A 70 -14.75 18.88 -12.21
N LEU A 71 -14.64 17.57 -11.92
CA LEU A 71 -13.97 17.04 -10.74
C LEU A 71 -12.45 16.91 -10.93
N LYS A 72 -11.96 16.72 -12.16
CA LYS A 72 -10.53 16.60 -12.52
C LYS A 72 -9.82 17.95 -12.73
N LYS A 73 -10.50 19.08 -12.48
CA LYS A 73 -9.86 20.41 -12.53
C LYS A 73 -8.87 20.57 -11.37
N ALA A 74 -7.96 21.55 -11.48
CA ALA A 74 -6.98 21.83 -10.44
C ALA A 74 -7.66 22.03 -9.06
N PRO A 75 -7.01 21.62 -7.96
CA PRO A 75 -7.49 21.89 -6.60
C PRO A 75 -7.78 23.38 -6.40
N LEU A 76 -8.84 23.69 -5.65
CA LEU A 76 -9.21 25.09 -5.42
C LEU A 76 -8.27 25.69 -4.40
N GLU A 77 -7.66 26.83 -4.73
CA GLU A 77 -6.93 27.64 -3.76
C GLU A 77 -7.91 28.16 -2.71
N ALA A 78 -7.78 27.72 -1.46
CA ALA A 78 -8.79 27.90 -0.42
C ALA A 78 -9.07 29.38 -0.14
N ARG A 79 -8.03 30.21 -0.05
CA ARG A 79 -8.14 31.65 0.22
C ARG A 79 -8.71 32.46 -0.96
N LYS A 80 -8.73 31.89 -2.16
CA LYS A 80 -9.27 32.54 -3.36
C LYS A 80 -10.67 32.03 -3.73
N SER A 81 -11.14 30.93 -3.14
CA SER A 81 -12.43 30.33 -3.48
C SER A 81 -13.43 30.46 -2.34
N ILE A 82 -14.23 31.53 -2.38
CA ILE A 82 -15.26 31.81 -1.35
C ILE A 82 -14.64 31.84 0.07
N PRO A 83 -13.68 32.75 0.33
CA PRO A 83 -12.88 32.75 1.57
C PRO A 83 -13.72 32.89 2.85
N GLU A 84 -14.92 33.46 2.77
CA GLU A 84 -15.81 33.64 3.90
C GLU A 84 -16.24 32.30 4.53
N VAL A 85 -16.25 31.21 3.75
CA VAL A 85 -16.49 29.85 4.27
C VAL A 85 -15.40 29.45 5.26
N LEU A 86 -14.14 29.85 5.03
CA LEU A 86 -13.05 29.58 5.97
C LEU A 86 -13.17 30.37 7.28
N ASN A 87 -13.96 31.44 7.28
CA ASN A 87 -14.31 32.20 8.48
C ASN A 87 -15.52 31.61 9.22
N GLY A 88 -16.07 30.48 8.74
CA GLY A 88 -17.22 29.80 9.35
C GLY A 88 -18.58 30.28 8.83
N GLU A 89 -18.62 31.02 7.72
CA GLU A 89 -19.87 31.54 7.16
C GLU A 89 -20.49 30.58 6.13
N VAL A 90 -21.83 30.50 6.12
CA VAL A 90 -22.58 29.84 5.04
C VAL A 90 -22.79 30.84 3.92
N VAL A 91 -22.21 30.57 2.75
CA VAL A 91 -22.17 31.51 1.63
C VAL A 91 -23.05 31.05 0.49
N TYR A 92 -23.88 31.96 0.00
CA TYR A 92 -24.71 31.76 -1.19
C TYR A 92 -24.23 32.65 -2.34
N ILE A 93 -23.94 32.04 -3.47
CA ILE A 93 -23.61 32.70 -4.73
C ILE A 93 -24.82 32.56 -5.67
N ALA A 94 -25.48 33.69 -5.94
CA ALA A 94 -26.68 33.71 -6.77
C ALA A 94 -26.39 33.42 -8.25
N ASP A 95 -25.32 34.01 -8.79
CA ASP A 95 -24.86 33.80 -10.18
C ASP A 95 -23.35 33.52 -10.20
N ALA A 96 -23.00 32.24 -10.18
CA ALA A 96 -21.62 31.76 -10.18
C ALA A 96 -20.88 32.07 -11.50
N THR A 97 -21.59 32.44 -12.57
CA THR A 97 -20.98 32.73 -13.87
C THR A 97 -20.37 34.14 -13.96
N LYS A 98 -20.73 35.01 -13.01
CA LYS A 98 -20.31 36.41 -12.90
C LYS A 98 -19.56 36.73 -11.60
N ASP A 99 -19.45 35.77 -10.69
CA ASP A 99 -18.82 36.00 -9.39
C ASP A 99 -17.31 35.73 -9.48
N GLU A 100 -16.50 36.75 -9.14
CA GLU A 100 -15.04 36.73 -9.25
C GLU A 100 -14.37 35.73 -8.30
N ARG A 101 -15.07 35.28 -7.26
CA ARG A 101 -14.59 34.26 -6.31
C ARG A 101 -14.65 32.84 -6.90
N ILE A 102 -15.25 32.66 -8.08
CA ILE A 102 -15.40 31.37 -8.75
C ILE A 102 -14.21 31.09 -9.68
N GLN A 103 -13.29 30.26 -9.19
CA GLN A 103 -12.16 29.76 -9.98
C GLN A 103 -12.61 28.80 -11.08
N HIS A 104 -11.85 28.76 -12.18
CA HIS A 104 -12.15 27.96 -13.37
C HIS A 104 -13.53 28.26 -13.98
N THR A 105 -13.90 29.54 -14.07
CA THR A 105 -15.23 30.01 -14.54
C THR A 105 -15.63 29.43 -15.90
N GLN A 106 -14.68 29.20 -16.81
CA GLN A 106 -14.94 28.57 -18.11
C GLN A 106 -15.44 27.13 -17.98
N ILE A 107 -14.86 26.35 -17.07
CA ILE A 107 -15.26 24.97 -16.77
C ILE A 107 -16.62 24.96 -16.05
N ALA A 108 -16.84 25.87 -15.10
CA ALA A 108 -18.13 26.03 -14.43
C ALA A 108 -19.26 26.37 -15.41
N LYS A 109 -19.01 27.27 -16.37
CA LYS A 109 -19.94 27.61 -17.45
C LYS A 109 -20.22 26.42 -18.37
N ALA A 110 -19.18 25.68 -18.78
CA ALA A 110 -19.34 24.49 -19.61
C ALA A 110 -20.19 23.39 -18.94
N GLN A 111 -20.18 23.35 -17.60
CA GLN A 111 -20.94 22.42 -16.77
C GLN A 111 -22.27 22.99 -16.28
N ARG A 112 -22.66 24.16 -16.83
CA ARG A 112 -23.90 24.88 -16.51
C ARG A 112 -24.06 25.20 -15.03
N ILE A 113 -22.99 25.43 -14.27
CA ILE A 113 -23.12 25.77 -12.85
C ILE A 113 -23.55 27.23 -12.71
N SER A 114 -24.77 27.45 -12.23
CA SER A 114 -25.41 28.77 -12.14
C SER A 114 -25.47 29.32 -10.72
N SER A 115 -25.80 28.53 -9.71
CA SER A 115 -25.79 28.99 -8.31
C SER A 115 -25.03 28.01 -7.42
N ILE A 116 -24.41 28.54 -6.36
CA ILE A 116 -23.62 27.76 -5.40
C ILE A 116 -24.08 28.08 -3.98
N LEU A 117 -24.24 27.06 -3.16
CA LEU A 117 -24.38 27.20 -1.71
C LEU A 117 -23.24 26.45 -1.05
N ALA A 118 -22.43 27.15 -0.24
CA ALA A 118 -21.27 26.61 0.44
C ALA A 118 -21.45 26.72 1.96
N ALA A 119 -21.10 25.67 2.70
CA ALA A 119 -21.11 25.67 4.16
C ALA A 119 -19.78 25.11 4.70
N PRO A 120 -19.28 25.63 5.83
CA PRO A 120 -18.04 25.19 6.44
C PRO A 120 -18.21 23.82 7.10
N ILE A 121 -17.15 23.02 7.04
CA ILE A 121 -16.98 21.85 7.89
C ILE A 121 -16.03 22.26 9.01
N THR A 122 -16.55 22.31 10.23
CA THR A 122 -15.82 22.82 11.40
C THR A 122 -15.55 21.69 12.39
N GLU A 123 -14.31 21.56 12.83
CA GLU A 123 -13.88 20.66 13.89
C GLU A 123 -13.21 21.46 15.01
N LYS A 124 -13.65 21.24 16.26
CA LYS A 124 -13.08 21.90 17.46
C LYS A 124 -12.97 23.44 17.37
N GLY A 125 -13.86 24.08 16.60
CA GLY A 125 -13.88 25.53 16.40
C GLY A 125 -13.03 26.03 15.23
N GLU A 126 -12.31 25.16 14.52
CA GLU A 126 -11.57 25.50 13.30
C GLU A 126 -12.25 24.93 12.05
N VAL A 127 -12.24 25.68 10.94
CA VAL A 127 -12.71 25.17 9.66
C VAL A 127 -11.67 24.20 9.09
N SER A 128 -12.07 22.95 8.89
CA SER A 128 -11.25 21.89 8.31
C SER A 128 -11.58 21.63 6.83
N GLY A 129 -12.71 22.12 6.35
CA GLY A 129 -13.15 21.91 4.97
C GLY A 129 -14.48 22.60 4.67
N GLU A 130 -15.14 22.14 3.62
CA GLU A 130 -16.41 22.69 3.16
C GLU A 130 -17.25 21.68 2.39
N ILE A 131 -18.56 21.96 2.34
CA ILE A 131 -19.51 21.28 1.46
C ILE A 131 -20.18 22.31 0.55
N ARG A 132 -20.25 22.00 -0.75
CA ARG A 132 -20.84 22.89 -1.77
C ARG A 132 -21.93 22.19 -2.55
N LEU A 133 -23.07 22.86 -2.72
CA LEU A 133 -24.15 22.49 -3.63
C LEU A 133 -24.09 23.32 -4.91
N TYR A 134 -24.47 22.72 -6.03
CA TYR A 134 -24.44 23.33 -7.36
C TYR A 134 -25.77 23.13 -8.08
N THR A 135 -26.30 24.18 -8.71
CA THR A 135 -27.50 24.11 -9.56
C THR A 135 -27.20 24.47 -11.01
N HIS A 136 -27.98 23.90 -11.93
CA HIS A 136 -27.87 24.18 -13.36
C HIS A 136 -28.59 25.46 -13.79
N ASP A 137 -29.59 25.86 -13.01
CA ASP A 137 -30.37 27.06 -13.21
C ASP A 137 -30.19 27.98 -11.99
N LEU A 138 -30.49 29.27 -12.17
CA LEU A 138 -30.50 30.23 -11.05
C LEU A 138 -31.47 29.74 -9.98
N HIS A 139 -30.93 29.50 -8.78
CA HIS A 139 -31.67 28.94 -7.67
C HIS A 139 -31.51 29.81 -6.42
N GLN A 140 -32.63 30.13 -5.78
CA GLN A 140 -32.63 30.79 -4.47
C GLN A 140 -32.70 29.73 -3.37
N PHE A 141 -31.62 29.61 -2.60
CA PHE A 141 -31.59 28.76 -1.42
C PHE A 141 -32.26 29.46 -0.24
N SER A 142 -33.18 28.75 0.41
CA SER A 142 -33.87 29.24 1.61
C SER A 142 -32.99 29.11 2.85
N GLU A 143 -33.34 29.80 3.94
CA GLU A 143 -32.69 29.60 5.25
C GLU A 143 -32.77 28.14 5.72
N GLY A 144 -33.82 27.40 5.33
CA GLY A 144 -33.91 25.97 5.57
C GLY A 144 -32.85 25.17 4.83
N ASP A 145 -32.52 25.53 3.59
CA ASP A 145 -31.47 24.88 2.80
C ASP A 145 -30.09 25.15 3.41
N LYS A 146 -29.84 26.38 3.85
CA LYS A 146 -28.61 26.79 4.56
C LYS A 146 -28.41 25.99 5.85
N ASN A 147 -29.43 25.97 6.70
CA ASN A 147 -29.39 25.23 7.97
C ASN A 147 -29.23 23.72 7.76
N PHE A 148 -29.90 23.16 6.75
CA PHE A 148 -29.74 21.75 6.40
C PHE A 148 -28.33 21.44 5.91
N LEU A 149 -27.77 22.27 5.02
CA LEU A 149 -26.42 22.05 4.50
C LEU A 149 -25.37 22.15 5.62
N LEU A 150 -25.52 23.10 6.54
CA LEU A 150 -24.67 23.22 7.71
C LEU A 150 -24.77 21.99 8.63
N ALA A 151 -25.98 21.44 8.83
CA ALA A 151 -26.15 20.19 9.56
C ALA A 151 -25.45 19.00 8.87
N ALA A 152 -25.52 18.91 7.54
CA ALA A 152 -24.80 17.90 6.76
C ALA A 152 -23.27 18.09 6.83
N ALA A 153 -22.79 19.33 6.90
CA ALA A 153 -21.38 19.66 7.09
C ALA A 153 -20.88 19.23 8.47
N ASN A 154 -21.64 19.50 9.53
CA ASN A 154 -21.33 19.05 10.90
C ASN A 154 -21.28 17.53 11.02
N LEU A 155 -22.18 16.81 10.34
CA LEU A 155 -22.14 15.35 10.28
C LEU A 155 -20.90 14.85 9.52
N SER A 156 -20.44 15.60 8.52
CA SER A 156 -19.22 15.31 7.76
C SER A 156 -17.95 15.53 8.60
N ALA A 157 -17.93 16.54 9.49
CA ALA A 157 -16.87 16.70 10.50
C ALA A 157 -16.84 15.53 11.48
N ALA A 158 -18.00 15.14 12.03
CA ALA A 158 -18.10 14.00 12.95
C ALA A 158 -17.66 12.67 12.30
N LEU A 159 -17.93 12.51 11.01
CA LEU A 159 -17.48 11.39 10.20
C LEU A 159 -15.96 11.33 10.04
N LEU A 160 -15.32 12.47 9.78
CA LEU A 160 -13.87 12.55 9.69
C LEU A 160 -13.20 12.21 11.03
N ALA A 161 -13.69 12.80 12.13
CA ALA A 161 -13.18 12.51 13.47
C ALA A 161 -13.36 11.03 13.85
N LYS A 162 -14.46 10.39 13.40
CA LYS A 162 -14.67 8.94 13.55
C LYS A 162 -13.67 8.13 12.73
N ASP A 163 -13.41 8.50 11.49
CA ASP A 163 -12.43 7.82 10.63
C ASP A 163 -11.01 7.93 11.21
N GLU A 164 -10.63 9.12 11.68
CA GLU A 164 -9.35 9.35 12.37
C GLU A 164 -9.27 8.56 13.68
N LEU A 165 -10.34 8.57 14.49
CA LEU A 165 -10.45 7.75 15.69
C LEU A 165 -10.39 6.26 15.35
N GLN A 166 -11.00 5.79 14.26
CA GLN A 166 -10.91 4.40 13.82
C GLN A 166 -9.52 4.05 13.28
N ARG A 167 -8.79 5.00 12.69
CA ARG A 167 -7.38 4.82 12.34
C ARG A 167 -6.51 4.76 13.58
N LEU A 168 -6.75 5.62 14.57
CA LEU A 168 -6.06 5.65 15.86
C LEU A 168 -6.36 4.43 16.72
N LEU A 169 -7.62 4.04 16.86
CA LEU A 169 -8.06 2.78 17.46
C LEU A 169 -7.59 1.62 16.61
N GLY A 170 -7.57 1.71 15.28
CA GLY A 170 -6.99 0.68 14.41
C GLY A 170 -5.47 0.53 14.60
N SER A 171 -4.76 1.59 14.98
CA SER A 171 -3.36 1.55 15.38
C SER A 171 -3.16 1.14 16.85
N GLY A 172 -4.11 1.44 17.75
CA GLY A 172 -4.05 1.16 19.19
C GLY A 172 -4.63 -0.20 19.61
N TYR A 173 -5.77 -0.62 19.05
CA TYR A 173 -6.36 -1.96 19.20
C TYR A 173 -5.61 -3.04 18.41
N LYS A 174 -4.75 -2.70 17.44
CA LYS A 174 -3.76 -3.66 16.92
C LYS A 174 -2.74 -4.11 17.98
N GLY A 175 -2.71 -3.47 19.15
CA GLY A 175 -1.96 -3.89 20.33
C GLY A 175 -2.71 -4.81 21.29
N LEU A 176 -4.03 -5.01 21.16
CA LEU A 176 -4.83 -5.77 22.13
C LEU A 176 -5.92 -6.61 21.44
N GLN A 177 -5.72 -7.93 21.47
CA GLN A 177 -6.65 -9.01 21.10
C GLN A 177 -6.81 -9.36 19.60
N GLY A 178 -6.38 -10.57 19.27
CA GLY A 178 -6.81 -11.29 18.07
C GLY A 178 -7.95 -12.25 18.37
N GLN A 179 -8.82 -12.50 17.39
CA GLN A 179 -9.27 -13.84 17.01
C GLN A 179 -9.98 -13.81 15.64
N SER A 180 -9.47 -14.66 14.73
CA SER A 180 -10.18 -15.41 13.68
C SER A 180 -11.38 -14.76 12.97
N LYS A 181 -11.09 -14.03 11.90
CA LYS A 181 -11.65 -14.28 10.56
C LYS A 181 -10.58 -13.85 9.55
N LEU A 182 -10.29 -14.72 8.58
CA LEU A 182 -9.37 -14.43 7.47
C LEU A 182 -9.58 -12.98 7.00
N PRO A 183 -8.54 -12.12 6.94
CA PRO A 183 -8.72 -10.81 6.33
C PRO A 183 -9.04 -11.06 4.86
N GLN A 184 -10.30 -10.83 4.47
CA GLN A 184 -10.54 -10.37 3.13
C GLN A 184 -9.71 -9.10 2.99
N LEU A 185 -8.68 -9.18 2.15
CA LEU A 185 -7.80 -8.07 1.82
C LEU A 185 -8.67 -6.85 1.55
N PRO A 186 -8.43 -5.70 2.22
CA PRO A 186 -9.02 -4.45 1.79
C PRO A 186 -8.64 -4.26 0.32
N ALA A 187 -9.65 -4.09 -0.54
CA ALA A 187 -9.43 -3.68 -1.92
C ALA A 187 -8.97 -2.22 -1.93
N THR A 188 -7.71 -1.99 -1.60
CA THR A 188 -6.99 -0.73 -1.83
C THR A 188 -6.09 -0.90 -3.04
N SER A 189 -6.71 -1.01 -4.21
CA SER A 189 -6.22 -0.31 -5.40
C SER A 189 -7.46 0.29 -6.08
N LEU A 190 -7.49 1.61 -6.22
CA LEU A 190 -8.45 2.30 -7.08
C LEU A 190 -8.10 1.93 -8.52
N ARG A 191 -8.54 0.75 -8.96
CA ARG A 191 -8.39 0.36 -10.35
C ARG A 191 -9.31 1.24 -11.20
N PRO A 192 -8.81 1.83 -12.29
CA PRO A 192 -9.65 2.60 -13.21
C PRO A 192 -10.74 1.68 -13.79
N THR A 193 -11.92 2.22 -14.05
CA THR A 193 -13.02 1.46 -14.68
C THR A 193 -12.70 1.09 -16.13
N GLU A 194 -11.87 1.89 -16.81
CA GLU A 194 -11.31 1.64 -18.15
C GLU A 194 -9.92 2.30 -18.26
N PHE A 195 -8.99 1.66 -18.97
CA PHE A 195 -7.68 2.21 -19.30
C PHE A 195 -7.72 2.92 -20.66
N ALA A 196 -6.89 3.95 -20.85
CA ALA A 196 -6.81 4.68 -22.12
C ALA A 196 -6.26 3.81 -23.26
N HIS A 197 -5.44 2.81 -22.95
CA HIS A 197 -4.89 1.88 -23.93
C HIS A 197 -4.80 0.42 -23.41
N PRO A 198 -5.01 -0.60 -24.25
CA PRO A 198 -4.91 -2.02 -23.84
C PRO A 198 -3.56 -2.41 -23.21
N SER A 199 -2.47 -1.72 -23.59
CA SER A 199 -1.15 -1.97 -22.98
C SER A 199 -1.05 -1.50 -21.53
N GLU A 200 -1.80 -0.47 -21.15
CA GLU A 200 -1.85 0.02 -19.76
C GLU A 200 -2.65 -0.95 -18.90
N GLU A 201 -3.76 -1.50 -19.42
CA GLU A 201 -4.52 -2.54 -18.73
C GLU A 201 -3.68 -3.80 -18.52
N GLU A 202 -2.97 -4.24 -19.55
CA GLU A 202 -2.05 -5.39 -19.46
C GLU A 202 -0.95 -5.14 -18.42
N PHE A 203 -0.40 -3.92 -18.38
CA PHE A 203 0.62 -3.51 -17.42
C PHE A 203 0.09 -3.46 -15.98
N ALA A 204 -1.11 -2.92 -15.78
CA ALA A 204 -1.77 -2.89 -14.48
C ALA A 204 -2.07 -4.29 -13.95
N ARG A 205 -2.60 -5.19 -14.81
CA ARG A 205 -2.80 -6.60 -14.45
C ARG A 205 -1.50 -7.28 -14.03
N LEU A 206 -0.40 -6.90 -14.65
CA LEU A 206 0.92 -7.45 -14.33
C LEU A 206 1.43 -6.93 -12.97
N LEU A 207 1.31 -5.63 -12.70
CA LEU A 207 1.60 -5.05 -11.37
C LEU A 207 0.72 -5.68 -10.27
N ASP A 208 -0.57 -5.86 -10.55
CA ASP A 208 -1.53 -6.51 -9.67
C ASP A 208 -1.16 -7.97 -9.38
N PHE A 209 -0.76 -8.72 -10.41
CA PHE A 209 -0.31 -10.12 -10.28
C PHE A 209 0.89 -10.24 -9.35
N TYR A 210 1.81 -9.26 -9.41
CA TYR A 210 2.98 -9.19 -8.53
C TYR A 210 2.74 -8.49 -7.20
N GLN A 211 1.52 -8.03 -6.94
CA GLN A 211 1.16 -7.29 -5.73
C GLN A 211 2.02 -6.03 -5.52
N ILE A 212 2.45 -5.39 -6.62
CA ILE A 212 3.14 -4.09 -6.56
C ILE A 212 2.08 -3.01 -6.42
N GLU A 213 2.23 -2.09 -5.47
CA GLU A 213 1.31 -0.95 -5.36
C GLU A 213 1.55 0.05 -6.49
N TRP A 214 0.46 0.52 -7.10
CA TRP A 214 0.51 1.46 -8.21
C TRP A 214 -0.67 2.43 -8.19
N LEU A 215 -0.43 3.62 -8.73
CA LEU A 215 -1.42 4.66 -8.98
C LEU A 215 -1.48 4.91 -10.50
N TYR A 216 -2.69 4.99 -11.07
CA TYR A 216 -2.91 5.36 -12.48
C TYR A 216 -2.97 6.88 -12.62
N GLU A 217 -2.29 7.44 -13.62
CA GLU A 217 -2.28 8.89 -13.90
C GLU A 217 -2.18 9.76 -12.63
N PRO A 218 -1.16 9.52 -11.78
CA PRO A 218 -1.09 10.01 -10.40
C PRO A 218 -1.10 11.53 -10.28
N ARG A 219 -0.46 12.22 -11.24
CA ARG A 219 -0.40 13.68 -11.34
C ARG A 219 0.10 14.09 -12.72
N SER A 220 -0.25 15.31 -13.13
CA SER A 220 0.21 15.92 -14.38
C SER A 220 1.29 16.97 -14.11
N PHE A 221 2.29 17.04 -14.97
CA PHE A 221 3.44 17.93 -14.91
C PHE A 221 3.37 18.99 -16.02
N PRO A 222 3.28 20.28 -15.69
CA PRO A 222 3.44 21.36 -16.66
C PRO A 222 4.82 21.37 -17.32
N LEU A 223 4.89 21.32 -18.65
CA LEU A 223 6.16 21.34 -19.38
C LEU A 223 6.42 22.66 -20.12
N ARG A 224 5.37 23.41 -20.47
CA ARG A 224 5.48 24.68 -21.21
C ARG A 224 4.36 25.65 -20.87
N TRP A 225 4.72 26.93 -20.76
CA TRP A 225 3.81 28.04 -20.48
C TRP A 225 3.87 29.07 -21.61
N GLU A 226 2.73 29.64 -21.99
CA GLU A 226 2.62 30.81 -22.87
C GLU A 226 1.57 31.77 -22.31
N ASN A 227 1.87 33.07 -22.29
CA ASN A 227 0.98 34.13 -21.78
C ASN A 227 0.42 33.85 -20.37
N GLY A 228 1.21 33.22 -19.49
CA GLY A 228 0.80 32.85 -18.14
C GLY A 228 -0.11 31.62 -18.03
N GLY A 229 -0.48 30.99 -19.16
CA GLY A 229 -1.22 29.74 -19.20
C GLY A 229 -0.33 28.54 -19.53
N ILE A 230 -0.67 27.36 -19.02
CA ILE A 230 0.03 26.13 -19.38
C ILE A 230 -0.46 25.66 -20.75
N VAL A 231 0.45 25.50 -21.70
CA VAL A 231 0.14 25.05 -23.07
C VAL A 231 0.58 23.61 -23.34
N GLU A 232 1.41 23.04 -22.47
CA GLU A 232 1.84 21.64 -22.58
C GLU A 232 1.96 21.00 -21.20
N MET A 233 1.31 19.86 -21.03
CA MET A 233 1.36 19.03 -19.84
C MET A 233 1.87 17.64 -20.20
N PHE A 234 2.38 16.93 -19.20
CA PHE A 234 2.73 15.52 -19.28
C PHE A 234 2.23 14.77 -18.05
N THR A 235 1.42 13.74 -18.26
CA THR A 235 0.90 12.88 -17.20
C THR A 235 1.53 11.50 -17.38
N PRO A 236 2.35 11.02 -16.44
CA PRO A 236 2.85 9.65 -16.49
C PRO A 236 1.71 8.66 -16.34
N ASP A 237 1.75 7.56 -17.08
CA ASP A 237 0.71 6.52 -17.03
C ASP A 237 0.55 5.89 -15.63
N PHE A 238 1.66 5.63 -14.93
CA PHE A 238 1.66 5.02 -13.60
C PHE A 238 2.62 5.70 -12.62
N TYR A 239 2.37 5.57 -11.33
CA TYR A 239 3.36 5.78 -10.27
C TYR A 239 3.38 4.61 -9.31
N LEU A 240 4.59 4.16 -8.96
CA LEU A 240 4.83 3.09 -8.01
C LEU A 240 5.35 3.72 -6.70
N PRO A 241 4.51 3.89 -5.67
CA PRO A 241 4.88 4.63 -4.45
C PRO A 241 6.06 4.02 -3.72
N GLU A 242 6.14 2.68 -3.68
CA GLU A 242 7.22 1.95 -3.01
C GLU A 242 8.60 2.26 -3.60
N PHE A 243 8.67 2.58 -4.89
CA PHE A 243 9.91 2.84 -5.60
C PHE A 243 10.14 4.32 -5.89
N ASP A 244 9.21 5.19 -5.46
CA ASP A 244 9.12 6.59 -5.87
C ASP A 244 9.40 6.76 -7.38
N LEU A 245 8.64 6.04 -8.21
CA LEU A 245 8.92 5.89 -9.63
C LEU A 245 7.68 6.15 -10.48
N TYR A 246 7.75 7.18 -11.33
CA TYR A 246 6.80 7.42 -12.41
C TYR A 246 7.15 6.57 -13.62
N ILE A 247 6.14 5.94 -14.22
CA ILE A 247 6.27 5.10 -15.40
C ILE A 247 5.41 5.65 -16.52
N GLU A 248 6.04 5.83 -17.67
CA GLU A 248 5.40 6.12 -18.94
C GLU A 248 5.57 4.92 -19.86
N LEU A 249 4.48 4.34 -20.34
CA LEU A 249 4.50 3.22 -21.27
C LEU A 249 4.77 3.73 -22.69
N THR A 250 5.61 3.01 -23.42
CA THR A 250 5.90 3.30 -24.83
C THR A 250 5.52 2.13 -25.74
N THR A 251 5.06 2.46 -26.95
CA THR A 251 4.73 1.50 -28.02
C THR A 251 5.79 1.57 -29.13
N LEU A 252 5.89 0.53 -29.96
CA LEU A 252 6.94 0.39 -30.98
C LEU A 252 6.83 1.34 -32.20
N LYS A 253 5.82 2.22 -32.27
CA LYS A 253 5.66 3.15 -33.41
C LYS A 253 6.61 4.35 -33.28
N GLN A 254 7.62 4.41 -34.14
CA GLN A 254 8.74 5.36 -34.10
C GLN A 254 8.36 6.85 -33.95
N GLY A 255 7.24 7.31 -34.54
CA GLY A 255 6.80 8.72 -34.45
C GLY A 255 6.32 9.17 -33.06
N LEU A 256 5.67 8.27 -32.30
CA LEU A 256 5.15 8.55 -30.96
C LEU A 256 6.24 8.50 -29.89
N VAL A 257 7.31 7.75 -30.16
CA VAL A 257 8.47 7.58 -29.27
C VAL A 257 9.24 8.90 -29.15
N THR A 258 9.48 9.61 -30.26
CA THR A 258 10.25 10.86 -30.27
C THR A 258 9.61 11.97 -29.44
N GLU A 259 8.28 12.13 -29.53
CA GLU A 259 7.56 13.13 -28.74
C GLU A 259 7.55 12.78 -27.24
N LYS A 260 7.33 11.50 -26.90
CA LYS A 260 7.40 11.03 -25.50
C LYS A 260 8.78 11.23 -24.90
N HIS A 261 9.86 10.91 -25.63
CA HIS A 261 11.23 11.18 -25.17
C HIS A 261 11.51 12.67 -24.96
N ARG A 262 10.99 13.55 -25.84
CA ARG A 262 11.11 15.00 -25.66
C ARG A 262 10.44 15.45 -24.36
N LYS A 263 9.20 15.01 -24.13
CA LYS A 263 8.43 15.37 -22.92
C LYS A 263 9.10 14.85 -21.64
N VAL A 264 9.58 13.60 -21.63
CA VAL A 264 10.30 13.02 -20.48
C VAL A 264 11.62 13.75 -20.20
N ARG A 265 12.41 14.11 -21.23
CA ARG A 265 13.61 14.92 -21.02
C ARG A 265 13.26 16.28 -20.42
N ARG A 266 12.25 16.94 -20.97
CA ARG A 266 11.81 18.24 -20.47
C ARG A 266 11.29 18.17 -19.04
N LEU A 267 10.59 17.09 -18.69
CA LEU A 267 10.16 16.84 -17.31
C LEU A 267 11.37 16.72 -16.39
N LYS A 268 12.39 15.95 -16.76
CA LYS A 268 13.62 15.80 -15.94
C LYS A 268 14.40 17.12 -15.78
N GLU A 269 14.36 17.99 -16.78
CA GLU A 269 14.96 19.33 -16.69
C GLU A 269 14.21 20.23 -15.70
N LEU A 270 12.88 20.18 -15.70
CA LEU A 270 12.02 21.06 -14.88
C LEU A 270 11.74 20.50 -13.48
N TYR A 271 11.76 19.18 -13.33
CA TYR A 271 11.44 18.42 -12.13
C TYR A 271 12.50 17.32 -11.90
N PRO A 272 13.74 17.70 -11.55
CA PRO A 272 14.83 16.73 -11.35
C PRO A 272 14.57 15.73 -10.23
N GLU A 273 13.72 16.07 -9.27
CA GLU A 273 13.25 15.20 -8.19
C GLU A 273 12.28 14.12 -8.66
N ALA A 274 11.63 14.29 -9.80
CA ALA A 274 10.67 13.33 -10.33
C ALA A 274 11.40 12.18 -11.06
N ASN A 275 11.54 11.05 -10.37
CA ASN A 275 12.12 9.85 -10.94
C ASN A 275 11.15 9.20 -11.94
N ILE A 276 11.37 9.47 -13.22
CA ILE A 276 10.54 8.95 -14.32
C ILE A 276 11.32 8.02 -15.26
N LYS A 277 10.68 6.92 -15.66
CA LYS A 277 11.17 5.99 -16.68
C LYS A 277 10.16 5.77 -17.80
N LEU A 278 10.68 5.77 -19.02
CA LEU A 278 9.97 5.30 -20.20
C LEU A 278 10.18 3.79 -20.31
N LEU A 279 9.13 2.99 -20.33
CA LEU A 279 9.21 1.52 -20.36
C LEU A 279 8.38 0.95 -21.51
N ASN A 280 8.97 0.07 -22.30
CA ASN A 280 8.20 -0.82 -23.15
C ASN A 280 7.85 -2.11 -22.38
N LYS A 281 6.95 -2.93 -22.93
CA LYS A 281 6.52 -4.20 -22.34
C LYS A 281 7.69 -5.14 -22.02
N ASN A 282 8.70 -5.22 -22.88
CA ASN A 282 9.86 -6.09 -22.71
C ASN A 282 10.83 -5.56 -21.63
N ASP A 283 11.02 -4.25 -21.54
CA ASP A 283 11.85 -3.60 -20.51
C ASP A 283 11.25 -3.81 -19.12
N PHE A 284 9.93 -3.77 -19.03
CA PHE A 284 9.23 -4.03 -17.78
C PHE A 284 9.30 -5.49 -17.35
N LEU A 285 9.07 -6.44 -18.26
CA LEU A 285 9.23 -7.87 -17.96
C LEU A 285 10.65 -8.19 -17.50
N ARG A 286 11.67 -7.55 -18.09
CA ARG A 286 13.07 -7.66 -17.62
C ARG A 286 13.27 -7.07 -16.23
N LEU A 287 12.67 -5.92 -15.95
CA LEU A 287 12.75 -5.27 -14.64
C LEU A 287 12.10 -6.13 -13.56
N LEU A 288 10.89 -6.64 -13.81
CA LEU A 288 10.17 -7.46 -12.84
C LEU A 288 10.85 -8.80 -12.61
N ALA A 289 11.37 -9.45 -13.64
CA ALA A 289 12.14 -10.68 -13.49
C ALA A 289 13.38 -10.48 -12.58
N LYS A 290 14.05 -9.32 -12.66
CA LYS A 290 15.14 -8.96 -11.71
C LYS A 290 14.66 -8.92 -10.25
N TYR A 291 13.41 -8.57 -10.00
CA TYR A 291 12.81 -8.48 -8.66
C TYR A 291 11.94 -9.69 -8.28
N GLY A 292 11.99 -10.77 -9.06
CA GLY A 292 11.27 -12.00 -8.73
C GLY A 292 9.79 -12.00 -9.12
N TYR A 293 9.47 -11.30 -10.19
CA TYR A 293 8.13 -11.10 -10.66
C TYR A 293 8.03 -11.50 -12.14
N GLY A 294 7.76 -12.79 -12.41
CA GLY A 294 7.22 -13.26 -13.70
C GLY A 294 7.85 -14.43 -14.40
N SER A 295 7.26 -14.80 -15.55
CA SER A 295 7.85 -15.79 -16.45
C SER A 295 9.17 -15.27 -16.97
N LEU A 296 10.23 -16.06 -16.79
CA LEU A 296 11.64 -15.77 -17.08
C LEU A 296 11.96 -15.54 -18.57
N GLY A 297 10.96 -15.34 -19.43
CA GLY A 297 11.08 -15.11 -20.87
C GLY A 297 11.65 -13.74 -21.25
N GLY A 298 12.71 -13.27 -20.59
CA GLY A 298 13.43 -12.06 -20.98
C GLY A 298 14.60 -11.64 -20.09
N ALA A 299 14.63 -12.08 -18.83
CA ALA A 299 15.75 -11.92 -17.90
C ALA A 299 15.93 -13.18 -17.05
N LYS A 300 16.19 -14.32 -17.72
CA LYS A 300 16.52 -15.58 -17.04
C LYS A 300 17.64 -15.33 -16.02
N VAL A 301 17.33 -15.39 -14.73
CA VAL A 301 18.35 -15.67 -13.72
C VAL A 301 18.76 -17.12 -13.98
N PRO A 302 20.02 -17.39 -14.40
CA PRO A 302 20.44 -18.73 -14.80
C PRO A 302 20.07 -19.76 -13.73
N GLY A 303 19.51 -20.89 -14.14
CA GLY A 303 19.16 -21.98 -13.23
C GLY A 303 17.86 -21.85 -12.45
N ILE A 304 17.18 -20.69 -12.41
CA ILE A 304 15.88 -20.56 -11.74
C ILE A 304 14.77 -21.04 -12.67
N ASP A 305 13.87 -21.90 -12.18
CA ASP A 305 12.70 -22.39 -12.95
C ASP A 305 11.43 -21.62 -12.60
N ARG A 306 11.06 -21.61 -11.31
CA ARG A 306 9.92 -20.84 -10.82
C ARG A 306 10.17 -20.24 -9.45
N ILE A 307 9.38 -19.23 -9.11
CA ILE A 307 9.44 -18.59 -7.80
C ILE A 307 8.43 -19.27 -6.89
N LEU A 308 8.93 -19.82 -5.79
CA LEU A 308 8.11 -20.53 -4.80
C LEU A 308 7.52 -19.56 -3.78
N PHE A 309 8.32 -18.61 -3.29
CA PHE A 309 7.87 -17.54 -2.40
C PHE A 309 8.49 -16.20 -2.78
N THR A 310 7.64 -15.20 -3.01
CA THR A 310 8.09 -13.82 -3.24
C THR A 310 8.58 -13.19 -1.94
N HIS A 311 9.35 -12.11 -2.06
CA HIS A 311 9.82 -11.33 -0.92
C HIS A 311 8.67 -10.97 0.05
N ASN A 312 7.56 -10.48 -0.49
CA ASN A 312 6.39 -10.09 0.30
C ASN A 312 5.73 -11.27 1.03
N GLN A 313 5.69 -12.46 0.42
CA GLN A 313 5.17 -13.66 1.10
C GLN A 313 6.07 -14.04 2.28
N ILE A 314 7.39 -13.99 2.08
CA ILE A 314 8.39 -14.26 3.11
C ILE A 314 8.23 -13.26 4.27
N GLN A 315 8.28 -11.94 4.00
CA GLN A 315 8.14 -10.90 5.03
C GLN A 315 6.85 -11.05 5.86
N ARG A 316 5.71 -11.31 5.19
CA ARG A 316 4.43 -11.54 5.89
C ARG A 316 4.50 -12.75 6.83
N ARG A 317 5.15 -13.83 6.41
CA ARG A 317 5.30 -15.03 7.24
C ARG A 317 6.26 -14.80 8.39
N VAL A 318 7.42 -14.21 8.15
CA VAL A 318 8.40 -13.85 9.19
C VAL A 318 7.75 -13.00 10.29
N LYS A 319 6.98 -11.98 9.91
CA LYS A 319 6.24 -11.14 10.87
C LYS A 319 5.20 -11.91 11.68
N ALA A 320 4.56 -12.92 11.08
CA ALA A 320 3.62 -13.77 11.79
C ALA A 320 4.33 -14.68 12.81
N LEU A 321 5.47 -15.26 12.45
CA LEU A 321 6.31 -16.06 13.35
C LEU A 321 6.82 -15.22 14.52
N ALA A 322 7.38 -14.03 14.23
CA ALA A 322 7.90 -13.12 15.25
C ALA A 322 6.84 -12.74 16.29
N ARG A 323 5.59 -12.48 15.87
CA ARG A 323 4.48 -12.21 16.80
C ARG A 323 4.11 -13.41 17.66
N GLN A 324 4.19 -14.61 17.11
CA GLN A 324 3.93 -15.83 17.88
C GLN A 324 5.02 -16.03 18.93
N ILE A 325 6.28 -16.01 18.51
CA ILE A 325 7.45 -16.11 19.39
C ILE A 325 7.39 -15.03 20.48
N SER A 326 7.02 -13.80 20.12
CA SER A 326 6.96 -12.70 21.10
C SER A 326 5.92 -12.88 22.19
N ARG A 327 4.81 -13.55 21.89
CA ARG A 327 3.82 -13.89 22.92
C ARG A 327 4.28 -15.05 23.79
N ASP A 328 4.90 -16.05 23.18
CA ASP A 328 5.32 -17.27 23.88
C ASP A 328 6.48 -17.03 24.85
N TYR A 329 7.23 -15.92 24.66
CA TYR A 329 8.33 -15.47 25.51
C TYR A 329 8.06 -14.09 26.15
N GLU A 330 6.80 -13.73 26.38
CA GLU A 330 6.45 -12.45 27.00
C GLU A 330 7.09 -12.32 28.39
N GLY A 331 7.81 -11.21 28.63
CA GLY A 331 8.53 -10.96 29.88
C GLY A 331 9.91 -11.60 29.98
N GLU A 332 10.29 -12.44 29.01
CA GLU A 332 11.57 -13.16 29.01
C GLU A 332 12.65 -12.49 28.13
N LYS A 333 13.90 -12.91 28.31
CA LYS A 333 15.03 -12.57 27.42
C LYS A 333 15.38 -13.76 26.55
N LEU A 334 15.37 -13.58 25.23
CA LEU A 334 15.59 -14.67 24.27
C LEU A 334 16.95 -14.57 23.58
N VAL A 335 17.62 -15.70 23.43
CA VAL A 335 18.84 -15.85 22.61
C VAL A 335 18.44 -16.49 21.29
N LEU A 336 18.66 -15.78 20.18
CA LEU A 336 18.54 -16.35 18.85
C LEU A 336 19.87 -16.97 18.45
N VAL A 337 19.86 -18.25 18.11
CA VAL A 337 21.06 -18.98 17.65
C VAL A 337 20.80 -19.46 16.23
N GLY A 338 21.67 -19.10 15.29
CA GLY A 338 21.58 -19.55 13.89
C GLY A 338 22.84 -20.23 13.40
N VAL A 339 22.71 -21.17 12.47
CA VAL A 339 23.86 -21.82 11.81
C VAL A 339 24.15 -21.14 10.47
N LEU A 340 25.35 -20.58 10.34
CA LEU A 340 25.77 -19.89 9.13
C LEU A 340 25.90 -20.85 7.94
N LYS A 341 25.66 -20.38 6.70
CA LYS A 341 25.43 -18.97 6.30
C LYS A 341 24.00 -18.65 5.85
N GLY A 342 23.23 -19.63 5.42
CA GLY A 342 21.95 -19.36 4.74
C GLY A 342 20.90 -18.71 5.64
N ILE A 343 21.04 -18.88 6.96
CA ILE A 343 20.17 -18.28 7.97
C ILE A 343 20.17 -16.74 8.01
N VAL A 344 21.21 -16.07 7.51
CA VAL A 344 21.44 -14.63 7.76
C VAL A 344 20.21 -13.78 7.43
N CYS A 345 19.63 -13.94 6.24
CA CYS A 345 18.47 -13.16 5.81
C CYS A 345 17.24 -13.38 6.70
N PHE A 346 16.93 -14.64 7.00
CA PHE A 346 15.77 -14.97 7.83
C PHE A 346 15.95 -14.48 9.27
N MET A 347 17.15 -14.68 9.85
CA MET A 347 17.46 -14.21 11.20
C MET A 347 17.31 -12.69 11.31
N THR A 348 17.85 -11.93 10.34
CA THR A 348 17.78 -10.46 10.38
C THR A 348 16.36 -9.92 10.29
N ASP A 349 15.52 -10.55 9.48
CA ASP A 349 14.12 -10.12 9.34
C ASP A 349 13.27 -10.55 10.54
N LEU A 350 13.54 -11.74 11.09
CA LEU A 350 12.86 -12.24 12.28
C LEU A 350 13.15 -11.34 13.48
N MET A 351 14.43 -11.03 13.75
CA MET A 351 14.83 -10.25 14.93
C MET A 351 14.25 -8.83 14.92
N GLN A 352 14.12 -8.19 13.75
CA GLN A 352 13.54 -6.85 13.61
C GLN A 352 12.04 -6.79 13.93
N HIS A 353 11.37 -7.94 13.94
CA HIS A 353 9.93 -8.04 14.22
C HIS A 353 9.61 -8.58 15.60
N LEU A 354 10.60 -9.03 16.38
CA LEU A 354 10.40 -9.45 17.76
C LEU A 354 10.16 -8.23 18.66
N SER A 355 9.21 -8.34 19.58
CA SER A 355 8.85 -7.26 20.51
C SER A 355 9.37 -7.47 21.94
N LEU A 356 10.41 -8.30 22.10
CA LEU A 356 11.06 -8.62 23.37
C LEU A 356 12.58 -8.39 23.30
N PRO A 357 13.28 -8.29 24.43
CA PRO A 357 14.74 -8.19 24.44
C PRO A 357 15.38 -9.46 23.87
N VAL A 358 16.19 -9.29 22.81
CA VAL A 358 16.88 -10.39 22.14
C VAL A 358 18.40 -10.17 22.11
N SER A 359 19.15 -11.25 22.25
CA SER A 359 20.57 -11.32 21.85
C SER A 359 20.72 -12.35 20.72
N VAL A 360 21.72 -12.19 19.87
CA VAL A 360 21.94 -13.05 18.69
C VAL A 360 23.33 -13.65 18.75
N ASP A 361 23.44 -14.94 18.46
CA ASP A 361 24.71 -15.65 18.32
C ASP A 361 24.67 -16.57 17.09
N PHE A 362 25.84 -16.93 16.58
CA PHE A 362 26.00 -17.70 15.35
C PHE A 362 26.99 -18.85 15.53
N MET A 363 26.56 -20.03 15.13
CA MET A 363 27.42 -21.19 14.97
C MET A 363 27.79 -21.40 13.50
N ALA A 364 28.89 -22.09 13.25
CA ALA A 364 29.20 -22.63 11.93
C ALA A 364 29.52 -24.11 12.04
N ILE A 365 29.08 -24.87 11.04
CA ILE A 365 29.31 -26.31 10.96
C ILE A 365 29.95 -26.67 9.62
N SER A 366 30.60 -27.82 9.59
CA SER A 366 31.15 -28.46 8.41
C SER A 366 30.71 -29.92 8.37
N TYR A 367 30.53 -30.45 7.17
CA TYR A 367 30.25 -31.86 6.95
C TYR A 367 31.54 -32.55 6.50
N TYR A 368 31.95 -33.60 7.20
CA TYR A 368 33.09 -34.44 6.81
C TYR A 368 32.64 -35.88 6.54
N GLY A 369 33.16 -36.46 5.44
CA GLY A 369 32.95 -37.86 5.04
C GLY A 369 32.20 -38.03 3.71
N GLU A 370 32.54 -39.09 2.96
CA GLU A 370 31.82 -39.54 1.76
C GLU A 370 30.76 -40.58 2.14
N GLY A 371 29.52 -40.44 1.63
CA GLY A 371 28.43 -41.42 1.81
C GLY A 371 27.44 -41.14 2.96
N LYS A 372 26.67 -42.15 3.36
CA LYS A 372 25.49 -42.07 4.28
C LYS A 372 25.80 -41.67 5.74
N SER A 373 27.05 -41.41 6.10
CA SER A 373 27.48 -41.04 7.45
C SER A 373 28.34 -39.77 7.42
N GLN A 374 27.76 -38.65 6.97
CA GLN A 374 28.38 -37.35 7.12
C GLN A 374 28.39 -36.96 8.61
N LEU A 375 29.58 -36.90 9.20
CA LEU A 375 29.77 -36.41 10.55
C LEU A 375 29.71 -34.88 10.52
N VAL A 376 28.79 -34.30 11.29
CA VAL A 376 28.67 -32.85 11.48
C VAL A 376 29.72 -32.42 12.51
N LYS A 377 30.53 -31.42 12.18
CA LYS A 377 31.52 -30.82 13.07
C LYS A 377 31.27 -29.32 13.21
N ILE A 378 31.20 -28.83 14.45
CA ILE A 378 31.16 -27.40 14.76
C ILE A 378 32.55 -26.79 14.48
N THR A 379 32.59 -25.77 13.65
CA THR A 379 33.80 -25.03 13.26
C THR A 379 33.87 -23.64 13.89
N LYS A 380 32.72 -23.05 14.21
CA LYS A 380 32.58 -21.91 15.10
C LYS A 380 31.51 -22.24 16.13
N ASP A 381 31.88 -22.12 17.40
CA ASP A 381 30.96 -22.27 18.52
C ASP A 381 30.33 -20.93 18.93
N LEU A 382 29.39 -20.97 19.88
CA LEU A 382 28.78 -19.79 20.49
C LEU A 382 29.84 -18.91 21.17
N ASP A 383 29.67 -17.60 21.05
CA ASP A 383 30.54 -16.62 21.70
C ASP A 383 30.12 -16.42 23.17
N ASP A 384 28.81 -16.50 23.46
CA ASP A 384 28.24 -16.32 24.81
C ASP A 384 27.64 -17.61 25.39
N SER A 385 27.68 -17.74 26.73
CA SER A 385 27.00 -18.85 27.42
C SER A 385 25.47 -18.75 27.30
N ILE A 386 24.86 -19.91 27.06
CA ILE A 386 23.40 -20.10 27.00
C ILE A 386 22.81 -20.80 28.24
N THR A 387 23.63 -21.15 29.23
CA THR A 387 23.19 -21.86 30.43
C THR A 387 22.12 -21.07 31.17
N GLY A 388 20.99 -21.73 31.47
CA GLY A 388 19.84 -21.10 32.13
C GLY A 388 19.14 -20.01 31.32
N ARG A 389 19.41 -19.88 30.01
CA ARG A 389 18.76 -18.88 29.13
C ARG A 389 17.69 -19.53 28.25
N HIS A 390 16.72 -18.73 27.81
CA HIS A 390 15.78 -19.14 26.78
C HIS A 390 16.44 -19.03 25.40
N VAL A 391 16.55 -20.14 24.68
CA VAL A 391 17.20 -20.24 23.38
C VAL A 391 16.18 -20.60 22.31
N LEU A 392 16.19 -19.83 21.22
CA LEU A 392 15.50 -20.14 19.97
C LEU A 392 16.53 -20.44 18.89
N MET A 393 16.62 -21.70 18.51
CA MET A 393 17.37 -22.11 17.33
C MET A 393 16.61 -21.67 16.09
N VAL A 394 17.24 -20.86 15.23
CA VAL A 394 16.64 -20.35 13.99
C VAL A 394 17.35 -21.00 12.80
N GLU A 395 16.59 -21.68 11.94
CA GLU A 395 17.10 -22.36 10.75
C GLU A 395 16.46 -21.86 9.46
N ASP A 396 17.23 -21.82 8.37
CA ASP A 396 16.72 -21.46 7.04
C ASP A 396 15.88 -22.61 6.45
N ILE A 397 16.36 -23.84 6.53
CA ILE A 397 15.68 -25.02 6.02
C ILE A 397 15.98 -26.27 6.84
N VAL A 398 14.93 -27.03 7.15
CA VAL A 398 15.07 -28.37 7.72
C VAL A 398 14.71 -29.42 6.67
N ASP A 399 15.73 -30.16 6.24
CA ASP A 399 15.63 -31.22 5.23
C ASP A 399 15.50 -32.60 5.90
N THR A 400 16.60 -33.35 6.01
CA THR A 400 16.60 -34.68 6.66
C THR A 400 16.40 -34.63 8.17
N GLY A 401 16.64 -33.48 8.80
CA GLY A 401 16.63 -33.28 10.26
C GLY A 401 17.90 -33.71 10.99
N MET A 402 18.88 -34.32 10.31
CA MET A 402 20.10 -34.83 10.96
C MET A 402 20.96 -33.71 11.57
N THR A 403 21.22 -32.66 10.80
CA THR A 403 22.01 -31.50 11.22
C THR A 403 21.39 -30.83 12.43
N LEU A 404 20.10 -30.50 12.32
CA LEU A 404 19.36 -29.87 13.40
C LEU A 404 19.38 -30.74 14.66
N ASN A 405 19.13 -32.05 14.55
CA ASN A 405 19.20 -32.96 15.71
C ASN A 405 20.58 -32.97 16.38
N TYR A 406 21.68 -32.93 15.61
CA TYR A 406 23.03 -32.83 16.16
C TYR A 406 23.23 -31.51 16.92
N VAL A 407 22.86 -30.38 16.30
CA VAL A 407 22.99 -29.05 16.93
C VAL A 407 22.12 -28.94 18.18
N LEU A 408 20.89 -29.44 18.17
CA LEU A 408 20.03 -29.42 19.35
C LEU A 408 20.61 -30.24 20.50
N LYS A 409 21.17 -31.42 20.25
CA LYS A 409 21.87 -32.20 21.30
C LYS A 409 23.05 -31.44 21.87
N TYR A 410 23.81 -30.75 21.01
CA TYR A 410 24.92 -29.91 21.44
C TYR A 410 24.46 -28.75 22.34
N LEU A 411 23.42 -28.02 21.92
CA LEU A 411 22.88 -26.89 22.68
C LEU A 411 22.23 -27.35 24.00
N LEU A 412 21.52 -28.48 24.02
CA LEU A 412 20.93 -29.04 25.23
C LEU A 412 21.98 -29.41 26.28
N ALA A 413 23.17 -29.87 25.86
CA ALA A 413 24.26 -30.18 26.76
C ALA A 413 24.82 -28.96 27.50
N HIS A 414 24.50 -27.74 27.06
CA HIS A 414 24.87 -26.48 27.72
C HIS A 414 23.80 -26.00 28.71
N GLU A 415 22.77 -26.82 28.97
CA GLU A 415 21.74 -26.63 29.99
C GLU A 415 20.98 -25.28 29.87
N PRO A 416 20.39 -24.96 28.70
CA PRO A 416 19.51 -23.79 28.58
C PRO A 416 18.23 -23.95 29.41
N ALA A 417 17.61 -22.85 29.81
CA ALA A 417 16.31 -22.87 30.50
C ALA A 417 15.19 -23.41 29.58
N SER A 418 15.29 -23.12 28.28
CA SER A 418 14.46 -23.75 27.25
C SER A 418 15.17 -23.75 25.92
N LEU A 419 14.95 -24.76 25.08
CA LEU A 419 15.39 -24.79 23.69
C LEU A 419 14.19 -25.08 22.78
N ARG A 420 13.91 -24.17 21.86
CA ARG A 420 12.88 -24.30 20.81
C ARG A 420 13.47 -24.06 19.43
N VAL A 421 12.75 -24.47 18.39
CA VAL A 421 13.17 -24.36 16.98
C VAL A 421 12.19 -23.51 16.18
N CYS A 422 12.73 -22.52 15.48
CA CYS A 422 12.06 -21.78 14.42
C CYS A 422 12.76 -22.08 13.09
N THR A 423 12.03 -22.58 12.09
CA THR A 423 12.58 -22.73 10.74
C THR A 423 11.76 -21.97 9.72
N LEU A 424 12.42 -21.39 8.71
CA LEU A 424 11.70 -20.78 7.58
C LEU A 424 11.08 -21.85 6.69
N LEU A 425 11.77 -22.95 6.40
CA LEU A 425 11.32 -23.97 5.44
C LEU A 425 11.42 -25.39 6.03
N ASP A 426 10.36 -26.17 5.89
CA ASP A 426 10.31 -27.58 6.30
C ASP A 426 10.06 -28.49 5.09
N LYS A 427 11.04 -29.33 4.75
CA LYS A 427 10.91 -30.39 3.72
C LYS A 427 10.47 -31.70 4.36
N ARG A 428 9.22 -31.72 4.83
CA ARG A 428 8.69 -32.87 5.57
C ARG A 428 8.78 -34.19 4.81
N ALA A 429 8.70 -34.15 3.48
CA ALA A 429 8.83 -35.32 2.61
C ALA A 429 10.21 -36.02 2.69
N ARG A 430 11.27 -35.32 3.12
CA ARG A 430 12.65 -35.86 3.23
C ARG A 430 13.09 -36.18 4.65
N ARG A 431 12.17 -36.07 5.62
CA ARG A 431 12.43 -36.27 7.04
C ARG A 431 12.98 -37.67 7.31
N LEU A 432 14.20 -37.75 7.84
CA LEU A 432 14.83 -39.00 8.30
C LEU A 432 14.89 -39.06 9.83
N VAL A 433 15.04 -37.90 10.47
CA VAL A 433 15.02 -37.74 11.92
C VAL A 433 13.94 -36.75 12.27
N ASP A 434 12.94 -37.20 13.03
CA ASP A 434 11.90 -36.31 13.53
C ASP A 434 12.46 -35.43 14.64
N VAL A 435 12.32 -34.13 14.46
CA VAL A 435 12.84 -33.11 15.37
C VAL A 435 11.69 -32.15 15.64
N PRO A 436 11.40 -31.81 16.92
CA PRO A 436 10.34 -30.87 17.22
C PRO A 436 10.62 -29.51 16.58
N LEU A 437 9.68 -29.05 15.76
CA LEU A 437 9.69 -27.70 15.17
C LEU A 437 8.56 -26.90 15.80
N ASP A 438 8.91 -25.90 16.62
CA ASP A 438 7.93 -25.09 17.35
C ASP A 438 7.30 -24.01 16.46
N TYR A 439 8.09 -23.45 15.54
CA TYR A 439 7.67 -22.41 14.62
C TYR A 439 8.14 -22.73 13.20
N VAL A 440 7.20 -23.00 12.29
CA VAL A 440 7.52 -23.36 10.90
C VAL A 440 7.02 -22.27 9.95
N GLY A 441 7.88 -21.70 9.12
CA GLY A 441 7.51 -20.72 8.11
C GLY A 441 6.65 -21.33 7.02
N PHE A 442 7.22 -22.20 6.20
CA PHE A 442 6.53 -22.85 5.09
C PHE A 442 6.90 -24.34 5.04
N GLU A 443 5.89 -25.18 4.86
CA GLU A 443 6.12 -26.56 4.44
C GLU A 443 6.28 -26.58 2.91
N ILE A 444 7.32 -27.23 2.40
CA ILE A 444 7.67 -27.22 0.98
C ILE A 444 7.84 -28.64 0.42
N PRO A 445 7.57 -28.84 -0.88
CA PRO A 445 7.84 -30.11 -1.55
C PRO A 445 9.34 -30.40 -1.64
N ASP A 446 9.68 -31.61 -2.07
CA ASP A 446 11.07 -32.00 -2.33
C ASP A 446 11.58 -31.40 -3.65
N GLU A 447 11.90 -30.11 -3.59
CA GLU A 447 12.46 -29.35 -4.70
C GLU A 447 13.75 -28.67 -4.27
N PHE A 448 14.75 -28.63 -5.17
CA PHE A 448 15.96 -27.87 -4.90
C PHE A 448 15.66 -26.37 -5.05
N ILE A 449 16.07 -25.57 -4.07
CA ILE A 449 15.67 -24.16 -3.97
C ILE A 449 16.86 -23.28 -3.60
N VAL A 450 16.80 -22.01 -4.03
CA VAL A 450 17.81 -20.98 -3.73
C VAL A 450 17.14 -19.63 -3.49
N GLY A 451 17.92 -18.66 -3.00
CA GLY A 451 17.47 -17.30 -2.73
C GLY A 451 17.06 -17.08 -1.29
N TYR A 452 16.96 -15.81 -0.90
CA TYR A 452 16.71 -15.37 0.48
C TYR A 452 17.68 -16.01 1.48
N GLY A 453 18.98 -15.93 1.18
CA GLY A 453 20.04 -16.54 1.98
C GLY A 453 20.43 -17.95 1.56
N LEU A 454 19.52 -18.74 0.98
CA LEU A 454 19.80 -20.08 0.44
C LEU A 454 20.65 -20.01 -0.82
N ASP A 455 21.52 -21.01 -1.03
CA ASP A 455 22.50 -20.99 -2.11
C ASP A 455 22.59 -22.25 -2.95
N TYR A 456 23.22 -22.07 -4.10
CA TYR A 456 23.86 -23.14 -4.84
C TYR A 456 25.32 -22.76 -5.10
N ARG A 457 26.26 -23.56 -4.56
CA ARG A 457 27.71 -23.34 -4.67
C ARG A 457 28.17 -21.94 -4.22
N GLY A 458 27.51 -21.36 -3.22
CA GLY A 458 27.81 -20.04 -2.68
C GLY A 458 27.07 -18.88 -3.37
N GLU A 459 26.42 -19.11 -4.50
CA GLU A 459 25.71 -18.09 -5.30
C GLU A 459 24.21 -18.06 -4.98
N TYR A 460 23.50 -17.08 -5.55
CA TYR A 460 22.03 -16.89 -5.46
C TYR A 460 21.46 -16.44 -4.11
N ARG A 461 22.28 -16.36 -3.05
CA ARG A 461 21.84 -15.90 -1.71
C ARG A 461 21.15 -14.53 -1.71
N ASN A 462 21.59 -13.65 -2.61
CA ASN A 462 21.14 -12.26 -2.71
C ASN A 462 19.77 -12.10 -3.38
N LEU A 463 19.18 -13.16 -3.93
CA LEU A 463 17.85 -13.08 -4.52
C LEU A 463 16.83 -12.76 -3.41
N PRO A 464 15.92 -11.79 -3.59
CA PRO A 464 15.00 -11.37 -2.54
C PRO A 464 13.81 -12.34 -2.34
N PHE A 465 13.75 -13.41 -3.13
CA PHE A 465 12.71 -14.42 -3.18
C PHE A 465 13.32 -15.83 -3.05
N ILE A 466 12.48 -16.83 -2.81
CA ILE A 466 12.86 -18.24 -2.84
C ILE A 466 12.33 -18.84 -4.13
N GLY A 467 13.19 -19.45 -4.94
CA GLY A 467 12.83 -20.08 -6.21
C GLY A 467 13.33 -21.51 -6.32
N THR A 468 12.67 -22.32 -7.15
CA THR A 468 13.16 -23.64 -7.56
C THR A 468 14.34 -23.47 -8.50
N PHE A 469 15.35 -24.32 -8.33
CA PHE A 469 16.60 -24.25 -9.08
C PHE A 469 16.92 -25.58 -9.76
N HIS A 470 17.24 -25.51 -11.05
CA HIS A 470 17.74 -26.61 -11.86
C HIS A 470 19.13 -26.25 -12.40
N PRO A 471 20.20 -26.93 -11.94
CA PRO A 471 21.58 -26.64 -12.38
C PRO A 471 21.75 -26.68 -13.90
N GLU A 472 21.03 -27.57 -14.58
CA GLU A 472 21.06 -27.74 -16.04
C GLU A 472 20.65 -26.46 -16.79
N LEU A 473 19.75 -25.66 -16.21
CA LEU A 473 19.31 -24.38 -16.77
C LEU A 473 20.29 -23.22 -16.49
N ALA A 474 21.34 -23.44 -15.70
CA ALA A 474 22.37 -22.44 -15.38
C ALA A 474 23.61 -22.54 -16.29
N GLU A 475 23.89 -23.72 -16.85
CA GLU A 475 25.09 -23.99 -17.66
C GLU A 475 24.91 -23.67 -19.16
N GLU A 476 23.68 -23.38 -19.61
CA GLU A 476 23.35 -23.01 -21.01
C GLU A 476 23.38 -21.49 -21.32
N GLY A 477 23.82 -20.65 -20.36
CA GLY A 477 23.69 -19.18 -20.40
C GLY A 477 24.97 -18.39 -20.68
#